data_AF-A0A3D1NSJ3-F1
#
_entry.id   AF-A0A3D1NSJ3-F1
#
_cell.length_a   1.000
_cell.length_b   1.000
_cell.length_c   1.000
_cell.angle_alpha   90.00
_cell.angle_beta   90.00
_cell.angle_gamma   90.00
#
_symmetry.space_group_name_H-M   'P 1'
#
loop_
_entity.id
_entity.type
_entity.pdbx_description
1 polymer ?
#
loop_
_entity_poly.entity_id
_entity_poly.type
_entity_poly.pdbx_seq_one_letter_code
_entity_poly.pdbx_strand_id
1 'polypeptide(L)' 'EQNPHHPCQIELYRDFAPYSFLFKERYPDGSLGVVGGLVYHGCPDRSCCFIDRPFHGWATHT' A
#
# COMPACT_ATOMS: atom_id res chain seq x y z
N GLU A 1 1.48 -9.26 5.98
CA GLU A 1 1.58 -10.72 5.77
C GLU A 1 2.38 -11.33 6.92
N GLN A 2 1.90 -12.38 7.60
CA GLN A 2 2.73 -13.13 8.55
C GLN A 2 3.31 -14.35 7.83
N ASN A 3 4.16 -14.10 6.84
CA ASN A 3 4.86 -15.15 6.12
C ASN A 3 6.16 -15.47 6.87
N PRO A 4 6.26 -16.60 7.60
CA PRO A 4 7.46 -16.94 8.36
C PRO A 4 8.69 -17.17 7.48
N HIS A 5 8.52 -17.35 6.17
CA HIS A 5 9.61 -17.50 5.21
C HIS A 5 10.07 -16.17 4.59
N HIS A 6 9.24 -15.13 4.63
CA HIS A 6 9.52 -13.81 4.06
C HIS A 6 8.95 -12.71 4.95
N PRO A 7 9.54 -12.47 6.14
CA PRO A 7 9.11 -11.39 7.01
C PRO A 7 9.26 -10.04 6.30
N CYS A 8 8.30 -9.14 6.49
CA CYS A 8 8.36 -7.76 6.01
C CYS A 8 7.81 -6.79 7.06
N GLN A 9 8.21 -5.53 6.95
CA GLN A 9 7.63 -4.41 7.69
C GLN A 9 6.72 -3.59 6.77
N ILE A 10 5.59 -3.13 7.29
CA ILE A 10 4.72 -2.19 6.59
C ILE A 10 5.00 -0.80 7.12
N GLU A 11 5.51 0.08 6.26
CA GLU A 11 5.69 1.49 6.56
C GLU A 11 4.45 2.27 6.10
N LEU A 12 3.84 3.05 7.00
CA LEU A 12 2.69 3.90 6.70
C LEU A 12 3.10 5.37 6.65
N TYR A 13 2.65 6.06 5.61
CA TYR A 13 2.90 7.47 5.38
C TYR A 13 1.56 8.21 5.32
N ARG A 14 1.38 9.16 6.23
CA ARG A 14 0.19 10.02 6.20
C ARG A 14 0.27 10.99 5.03
N ASP A 15 -0.83 11.10 4.29
CA ASP A 15 -1.00 12.15 3.27
C ASP A 15 -1.70 13.39 3.90
N PHE A 16 -1.62 14.53 3.22
CA PHE A 16 -2.26 15.77 3.65
C PHE A 16 -3.80 15.62 3.68
N ALA A 17 -4.37 14.82 2.78
CA ALA A 17 -5.80 14.58 2.70
C ALA A 17 -6.27 13.70 3.88
N PRO A 18 -7.40 14.04 4.53
CA PRO A 18 -7.97 13.21 5.61
C PRO A 18 -8.18 11.77 5.15
N TYR A 19 -7.92 10.80 6.02
CA TYR A 19 -8.09 9.36 5.74
C TYR A 19 -7.24 8.82 4.57
N SER A 20 -6.30 9.60 4.05
CA SER A 20 -5.41 9.22 2.96
C SER A 20 -4.05 8.80 3.52
N PHE A 21 -3.48 7.76 2.92
CA PHE A 21 -2.17 7.26 3.31
C PHE A 21 -1.50 6.52 2.16
N LEU A 22 -0.17 6.54 2.16
CA LEU A 22 0.65 5.65 1.36
C LEU A 22 1.19 4.54 2.26
N PHE A 23 1.49 3.40 1.68
CA PHE A 23 2.20 2.34 2.35
C PHE A 23 3.24 1.70 1.44
N LYS A 24 4.27 1.12 2.06
CA LYS A 24 5.17 0.20 1.38
C LYS A 24 5.60 -0.93 2.30
N GLU A 25 5.73 -2.10 1.73
CA GLU A 25 6.36 -3.24 2.37
C GLU A 25 7.88 -3.18 2.15
N ARG A 26 8.63 -3.40 3.24
CA ARG A 26 10.09 -3.47 3.22
C ARG A 26 10.56 -4.78 3.84
N TYR A 27 11.37 -5.50 3.08
CA TYR A 27 12.01 -6.74 3.54
C TYR A 27 13.32 -6.43 4.31
N PRO A 28 13.83 -7.37 5.12
CA PRO A 28 15.06 -7.20 5.89
C PRO A 28 16.30 -6.85 5.06
N ASP A 29 16.34 -7.29 3.80
CA ASP A 29 17.42 -6.98 2.85
C ASP A 29 17.28 -5.56 2.23
N GLY A 30 16.24 -4.82 2.59
CA GLY A 30 15.95 -3.48 2.10
C GLY A 30 15.15 -3.44 0.80
N SER A 31 14.89 -4.60 0.17
CA SER A 31 14.03 -4.68 -1.01
C SER A 31 12.58 -4.29 -0.69
N LEU A 32 11.86 -3.84 -1.72
CA LEU A 32 10.47 -3.40 -1.59
C LEU A 32 9.52 -4.50 -2.09
N GLY A 33 8.46 -4.73 -1.32
CA GLY A 33 7.31 -5.54 -1.70
C GLY A 33 6.23 -4.68 -2.36
N VAL A 34 4.99 -4.81 -1.88
CA VAL A 34 3.89 -3.97 -2.36
C VAL A 34 4.14 -2.50 -2.00
N VAL A 35 3.93 -1.62 -2.97
CA VAL A 35 3.90 -0.17 -2.78
C VAL A 35 2.55 0.34 -3.29
N GLY A 36 1.86 1.12 -2.48
CA GLY A 36 0.53 1.61 -2.84
C GLY A 36 0.00 2.66 -1.89
N GLY A 37 -1.29 2.93 -1.99
CA GLY A 37 -1.95 3.90 -1.13
C GLY A 37 -3.44 4.02 -1.38
N LEU A 38 -4.09 4.77 -0.49
CA LEU A 38 -5.47 5.20 -0.56
C LEU A 38 -5.51 6.72 -0.55
N VAL A 39 -6.21 7.30 -1.51
CA VAL A 39 -6.45 8.74 -1.62
C VAL A 39 -7.96 8.99 -1.46
N TYR A 40 -8.31 9.73 -0.41
CA TYR A 40 -9.68 10.08 -0.07
C TYR A 40 -10.04 11.46 -0.63
N HIS A 41 -11.06 11.52 -1.48
CA HIS A 41 -11.49 12.74 -2.17
C HIS A 41 -12.76 13.38 -1.56
N GLY A 42 -12.96 13.21 -0.25
CA GLY A 42 -14.11 13.79 0.46
C GLY A 42 -15.42 13.00 0.33
N CYS A 43 -15.46 11.98 -0.53
CA CYS A 43 -16.51 10.97 -0.54
C CYS A 43 -15.96 9.59 -0.95
N PRO A 44 -16.48 8.49 -0.39
CA PRO A 44 -16.01 7.14 -0.70
C PRO A 44 -16.02 6.82 -2.20
N ASP A 45 -17.10 7.15 -2.91
CA ASP A 45 -17.27 6.80 -4.33
C ASP A 45 -16.35 7.55 -5.29
N ARG A 46 -15.64 8.58 -4.82
CA ARG A 46 -14.60 9.29 -5.60
C ARG A 46 -13.20 9.03 -5.05
N SER A 47 -13.08 8.23 -4.01
CA SER A 47 -11.78 7.86 -3.45
C SER A 47 -11.16 6.77 -4.31
N CYS A 48 -9.84 6.75 -4.39
CA CYS A 48 -9.11 5.79 -5.21
C CYS A 48 -8.01 5.13 -4.40
N CYS A 49 -7.75 3.87 -4.72
CA CYS A 49 -6.55 3.17 -4.28
C CYS A 49 -5.67 2.91 -5.50
N PHE A 50 -4.38 2.70 -5.24
CA PHE A 50 -3.44 2.32 -6.28
C PHE A 50 -2.39 1.36 -5.71
N ILE A 51 -1.80 0.58 -6.61
CA ILE A 51 -0.61 -0.22 -6.38
C ILE A 51 0.35 0.12 -7.52
N ASP A 52 1.59 0.49 -7.20
CA ASP A 52 2.60 0.92 -8.19
C ASP A 52 2.85 -0.16 -9.26
N ARG A 53 2.90 -1.43 -8.85
CA ARG A 53 3.06 -2.58 -9.74
C ARG A 53 2.25 -3.78 -9.23
N PRO A 54 1.63 -4.58 -10.12
CA PRO A 54 1.04 -5.85 -9.74
C PRO A 54 2.05 -6.70 -8.97
N PHE A 55 1.63 -7.28 -7.86
CA PHE A 55 2.52 -8.02 -6.97
C PHE A 55 1.89 -9.35 -6.61
N HIS A 56 2.53 -10.47 -6.94
CA HIS A 56 2.01 -11.83 -6.68
C HIS A 56 0.53 -12.03 -7.10
N GLY A 57 0.10 -11.44 -8.21
CA GLY A 57 -1.30 -11.52 -8.68
C GLY A 57 -2.28 -10.59 -7.96
N TRP A 58 -1.83 -9.84 -6.96
CA TRP A 58 -2.59 -8.74 -6.38
C TRP A 58 -2.55 -7.52 -7.30
N ALA A 59 -3.74 -7.00 -7.58
CA ALA A 59 -3.96 -5.77 -8.31
C ALA A 59 -5.07 -4.97 -7.63
N THR A 60 -5.04 -3.66 -7.82
CA THR A 60 -6.12 -2.81 -7.36
C THR A 60 -7.35 -3.06 -8.22
N HIS A 61 -8.47 -3.43 -7.57
CA HIS A 61 -9.78 -3.47 -8.20
C HIS A 61 -10.63 -2.35 -7.59
N THR A 62 -10.90 -1.32 -8.39
CA THR A 62 -11.84 -0.23 -8.10
C THR A 62 -13.18 -0.53 -8.72
#